data_AF-A0A953RZV1-F1
#
_entry.id   AF-A0A953RZV1-F1
#
_cell.length_a   1.000
_cell.length_b   1.000
_cell.length_c   1.000
_cell.angle_alpha   90.00
_cell.angle_beta   90.00
_cell.angle_gamma   90.00
#
_symmetry.space_group_name_H-M   'P 1'
#
loop_
_entity.id
_entity.type
_entity.pdbx_description
1 polymer ?
#
loop_
_entity_poly.entity_id
_entity_poly.type
_entity_poly.pdbx_seq_one_letter_code
_entity_poly.pdbx_strand_id
1 'polypeptide(L)'
;MGSLAAEQTNVRRTDVRNDATGGLLGTLAHELRQPLSNIEAIAYYLSMILPPGDAKIQAQLARIRELVEQSNSILSTALELPPAPASGPQPVAPGA
;
A
#
# COMPACT_ATOMS: atom_id res chain seq x y z
N MET A 1 9.98 16.33 -38.62
CA MET A 1 9.01 17.01 -37.70
C MET A 1 7.98 16.06 -37.05
N GLY A 2 8.08 14.72 -37.14
CA GLY A 2 7.07 13.79 -36.59
C GLY A 2 7.40 13.11 -35.25
N SER A 3 8.67 13.11 -34.82
CA SER A 3 9.13 12.31 -33.66
C SER A 3 8.73 12.88 -32.29
N LEU A 4 8.72 14.21 -32.16
CA LEU A 4 8.52 14.89 -30.87
C LEU A 4 7.06 14.83 -30.36
N ALA A 5 6.08 14.74 -31.26
CA ALA A 5 4.65 14.70 -30.89
C ALA A 5 4.23 13.31 -30.37
N ALA A 6 4.80 12.24 -30.93
CA ALA A 6 4.54 10.87 -30.48
C ALA A 6 5.13 10.61 -29.09
N GLU A 7 6.32 11.14 -28.82
CA GLU A 7 7.00 10.99 -27.52
C GLU A 7 6.27 11.76 -26.40
N GLN A 8 5.83 13.00 -26.67
CA GLN A 8 5.05 13.80 -25.72
C GLN A 8 3.68 13.18 -25.38
N THR A 9 3.07 12.48 -26.34
CA THR A 9 1.79 11.79 -26.12
C THR A 9 1.96 10.53 -25.26
N ASN A 10 3.11 9.85 -25.36
CA ASN A 10 3.41 8.66 -24.57
C ASN A 10 3.71 9.01 -23.11
N VAL A 11 4.56 10.01 -22.88
CA VAL A 11 4.89 10.51 -21.53
C VAL A 11 3.65 10.97 -20.78
N ARG A 12 2.77 11.75 -21.43
CA ARG A 12 1.50 12.18 -20.81
C ARG A 12 0.56 11.01 -20.48
N ARG A 13 0.57 9.94 -21.28
CA ARG A 13 -0.25 8.74 -20.99
C ARG A 13 0.31 7.95 -19.81
N THR A 14 1.62 7.89 -19.64
CA THR A 14 2.24 7.19 -18.49
C THR A 14 2.01 7.93 -17.19
N ASP A 15 2.08 9.27 -17.20
CA ASP A 15 1.85 10.10 -16.01
C ASP A 15 0.43 9.95 -15.47
N VAL A 16 -0.58 10.11 -16.34
CA VAL A 16 -2.01 9.97 -15.95
C VAL A 16 -2.33 8.57 -15.40
N ARG A 17 -1.68 7.53 -15.95
CA ARG A 17 -1.89 6.15 -15.51
C ARG A 17 -1.26 5.90 -14.13
N ASN A 18 -0.08 6.47 -13.88
CA ASN A 18 0.55 6.47 -12.57
C ASN A 18 -0.29 7.17 -11.52
N ASP A 19 -0.81 8.36 -11.85
CA ASP A 19 -1.66 9.13 -10.95
C ASP A 19 -2.95 8.37 -10.61
N ALA A 20 -3.55 7.69 -11.60
CA ALA A 20 -4.73 6.85 -11.38
C ALA A 20 -4.43 5.63 -10.49
N THR A 21 -3.28 4.98 -10.68
CA THR A 21 -2.85 3.85 -9.83
C THR A 21 -2.54 4.29 -8.40
N GLY A 22 -1.83 5.41 -8.24
CA GLY A 22 -1.57 6.02 -6.93
C GLY A 22 -2.86 6.44 -6.22
N GLY A 23 -3.81 7.04 -6.94
CA GLY A 23 -5.12 7.42 -6.40
C GLY A 23 -5.97 6.21 -5.98
N LEU A 24 -5.95 5.12 -6.75
CA LEU A 24 -6.62 3.87 -6.39
C LEU A 24 -5.99 3.25 -5.13
N LEU A 25 -4.66 3.20 -5.05
CA LEU A 25 -3.94 2.66 -3.90
C LEU A 25 -4.20 3.50 -2.63
N GLY A 26 -4.24 4.82 -2.77
CA GLY A 26 -4.65 5.75 -1.71
C GLY A 26 -6.04 5.45 -1.16
N THR A 27 -7.01 5.30 -2.06
CA THR A 27 -8.40 4.93 -1.70
C THR A 27 -8.44 3.60 -0.97
N LEU A 28 -7.81 2.56 -1.52
CA LEU A 28 -7.78 1.23 -0.89
C LEU A 28 -7.11 1.26 0.49
N ALA A 29 -6.01 1.98 0.65
CA ALA A 29 -5.34 2.11 1.94
C ALA A 29 -6.22 2.83 2.97
N HIS A 30 -6.94 3.87 2.58
CA HIS A 30 -7.90 4.53 3.46
C HIS A 30 -9.06 3.61 3.86
N GLU A 31 -9.69 2.97 2.89
CA GLU A 31 -10.80 2.04 3.10
C GLU A 31 -10.41 0.81 3.94
N LEU A 32 -9.15 0.35 3.87
CA LEU A 32 -8.63 -0.74 4.69
C LEU A 32 -8.19 -0.30 6.10
N ARG A 33 -7.70 0.93 6.27
CA ARG A 33 -7.32 1.46 7.59
C ARG A 33 -8.52 1.54 8.53
N GLN A 34 -9.71 1.82 8.02
CA GLN A 34 -10.94 1.88 8.84
C GLN A 34 -11.29 0.53 9.50
N PRO A 35 -11.48 -0.59 8.78
CA PRO A 35 -11.75 -1.89 9.38
C PRO A 35 -10.58 -2.38 10.25
N LEU A 36 -9.33 -2.09 9.89
CA LEU A 36 -8.16 -2.42 10.74
C LEU A 36 -8.21 -1.70 12.09
N SER A 37 -8.53 -0.40 12.09
CA SER A 37 -8.71 0.37 13.33
C SER A 37 -9.86 -0.17 14.18
N ASN A 38 -10.95 -0.61 13.55
CA ASN A 38 -12.07 -1.23 14.25
C ASN A 38 -11.67 -2.57 14.87
N ILE A 39 -10.88 -3.40 14.18
CA ILE A 39 -10.38 -4.68 14.72
C ILE A 39 -9.49 -4.43 15.94
N GLU A 40 -8.60 -3.44 15.88
CA GLU A 40 -7.76 -3.06 17.02
C GLU A 40 -8.61 -2.59 18.22
N ALA A 41 -9.62 -1.75 17.98
CA ALA A 41 -10.53 -1.28 19.02
C ALA A 41 -11.30 -2.44 19.67
N ILE A 42 -11.75 -3.42 18.88
CA ILE A 42 -12.40 -4.64 19.38
C ILE A 42 -11.42 -5.46 20.23
N ALA A 43 -10.19 -5.69 19.75
CA ALA A 43 -9.18 -6.43 20.51
C ALA A 43 -8.83 -5.75 21.83
N TYR A 44 -8.72 -4.42 21.81
CA TYR A 44 -8.52 -3.60 23.01
C TYR A 44 -9.70 -3.72 23.97
N TYR A 45 -10.93 -3.58 23.48
CA TYR A 45 -12.14 -3.77 24.31
C TYR A 45 -12.19 -5.16 24.95
N LEU A 46 -11.95 -6.22 24.18
CA LEU A 46 -11.89 -7.58 24.70
C LEU A 46 -10.80 -7.76 25.77
N SER A 47 -9.65 -7.11 25.63
CA SER A 47 -8.59 -7.16 26.66
C SER A 47 -9.01 -6.50 27.98
N MET A 48 -9.95 -5.55 27.96
CA MET A 48 -10.47 -4.91 29.16
C MET A 48 -11.56 -5.72 29.86
N ILE A 49 -12.41 -6.43 29.10
CA ILE A 49 -13.60 -7.11 29.67
C ILE A 49 -13.39 -8.59 29.95
N LEU A 50 -12.41 -9.24 29.31
CA LEU A 50 -12.17 -10.67 29.51
C LEU A 50 -11.27 -10.91 30.74
N PRO A 51 -11.49 -12.00 31.49
CA PRO A 51 -10.67 -12.32 32.64
C PRO A 51 -9.18 -12.40 32.26
N PRO A 52 -8.27 -11.77 33.01
CA PRO A 52 -6.84 -11.79 32.72
C PRO A 52 -6.19 -13.17 32.87
N GLY A 53 -6.90 -14.14 33.46
CA GLY A 53 -6.39 -15.48 33.75
C GLY A 53 -6.32 -16.44 32.55
N ASP A 54 -6.92 -16.12 31.41
CA ASP A 54 -6.82 -16.96 30.21
C ASP A 54 -5.66 -16.50 29.32
N ALA A 55 -4.47 -17.06 29.58
CA ALA A 55 -3.26 -16.76 28.83
C ALA A 55 -3.39 -17.00 27.32
N LYS A 56 -4.24 -17.94 26.90
CA LYS A 56 -4.46 -18.23 25.47
C LYS A 56 -5.26 -17.11 24.82
N ILE A 57 -6.31 -16.63 25.47
CA ILE A 57 -7.09 -15.47 25.00
C ILE A 57 -6.18 -14.25 24.91
N GLN A 58 -5.40 -13.96 25.95
CA GLN A 58 -4.50 -12.80 25.95
C GLN A 58 -3.45 -12.87 24.83
N ALA A 59 -2.89 -14.06 24.58
CA ALA A 59 -1.96 -14.27 23.46
C ALA A 59 -2.63 -14.03 22.08
N GLN A 60 -3.89 -14.44 21.91
CA GLN A 60 -4.62 -14.17 20.67
C GLN A 60 -4.94 -12.68 20.49
N LEU A 61 -5.33 -11.98 21.56
CA LEU A 61 -5.57 -10.54 21.51
C LEU A 61 -4.29 -9.75 21.16
N ALA A 62 -3.15 -10.13 21.75
CA ALA A 62 -1.85 -9.58 21.39
C ALA A 62 -1.52 -9.84 19.91
N ARG A 63 -1.74 -11.08 19.45
CA ARG A 63 -1.49 -11.46 18.05
C ARG A 63 -2.35 -10.68 17.06
N ILE A 64 -3.62 -10.42 17.40
CA ILE A 64 -4.50 -9.59 16.55
C ILE A 64 -3.92 -8.18 16.41
N ARG A 65 -3.46 -7.57 17.50
CA ARG A 65 -2.88 -6.21 17.47
C ARG A 65 -1.59 -6.17 16.64
N GLU A 66 -0.71 -7.16 16.78
CA GLU A 66 0.49 -7.30 15.94
C GLU A 66 0.14 -7.38 14.44
N LEU A 67 -0.88 -8.16 14.08
CA LEU A 67 -1.30 -8.31 12.68
C LEU A 67 -1.91 -7.04 12.12
N VAL A 68 -2.66 -6.28 12.93
CA VAL A 68 -3.19 -4.97 12.54
C VAL A 68 -2.05 -3.98 12.30
N GLU A 69 -1.08 -3.91 13.20
CA GLU A 69 0.10 -3.05 13.05
C GLU A 69 0.90 -3.41 11.80
N GLN A 70 1.15 -4.71 11.58
CA GLN A 70 1.82 -5.19 10.37
C GLN A 70 1.04 -4.79 9.10
N SER A 71 -0.28 -4.92 9.12
CA SER A 71 -1.12 -4.54 7.98
C SER A 71 -1.03 -3.03 7.70
N ASN A 72 -1.08 -2.21 8.74
CA ASN A 72 -0.92 -0.75 8.62
C ASN A 72 0.47 -0.36 8.10
N SER A 73 1.52 -1.08 8.50
CA SER A 73 2.87 -0.89 7.97
C SER A 73 2.94 -1.20 6.47
N ILE A 74 2.40 -2.35 6.03
CA ILE A 74 2.34 -2.72 4.61
C ILE A 74 1.61 -1.66 3.78
N LEU A 75 0.45 -1.18 4.27
CA LEU A 75 -0.30 -0.14 3.58
C LEU A 75 0.49 1.16 3.47
N SER A 76 1.21 1.55 4.53
CA SER A 76 2.01 2.78 4.53
C SER A 76 3.19 2.67 3.57
N THR A 77 3.91 1.54 3.57
CA THR A 77 4.98 1.28 2.60
C THR A 77 4.48 1.28 1.16
N ALA A 78 3.27 0.74 0.91
CA ALA A 78 2.69 0.76 -0.43
C ALA A 78 2.40 2.19 -0.91
N LEU A 79 1.95 3.09 -0.03
CA LEU A 79 1.70 4.49 -0.36
C LEU A 79 2.97 5.32 -0.56
N GLU A 80 4.06 4.93 0.08
CA GLU A 80 5.37 5.59 -0.04
C GLU A 80 6.16 5.10 -1.26
N LEU A 81 5.76 3.99 -1.88
CA LEU A 81 6.47 3.43 -3.03
C LEU A 81 6.35 4.38 -4.22
N PRO A 82 7.47 4.92 -4.73
CA PRO A 82 7.43 5.76 -5.92
C PRO A 82 6.92 4.93 -7.10
N PRO A 83 6.20 5.56 -8.03
CA PRO A 83 5.79 4.88 -9.25
C PRO A 83 7.01 4.30 -9.98
N ALA A 84 6.86 3.11 -10.56
CA ALA A 84 7.94 2.46 -11.28
C ALA A 84 8.53 3.41 -12.35
N PRO A 85 9.86 3.52 -12.47
CA PRO A 85 10.45 4.34 -13.50
C PRO A 85 9.99 3.81 -14.86
N ALA A 86 9.46 4.70 -15.70
CA ALA A 86 9.14 4.36 -17.08
C ALA A 86 10.39 3.75 -17.71
N SER A 87 10.30 2.51 -18.19
CA SER A 87 11.37 1.86 -18.94
C SER A 87 11.72 2.74 -20.14
N GLY A 88 12.71 3.62 -19.98
CA GLY A 88 13.28 4.39 -21.07
C GLY A 88 13.87 3.43 -22.10
N PRO A 89 13.94 3.84 -23.39
CA PRO A 89 14.46 2.97 -24.43
C PRO A 89 15.86 2.49 -24.05
N GLN A 90 16.03 1.17 -23.92
CA GLN A 90 17.35 0.57 -23.74
C GLN A 90 18.24 1.09 -24.88
N PRO A 91 19.42 1.66 -24.58
CA PRO A 91 20.38 1.97 -25.62
C PRO A 91 20.80 0.64 -26.22
N VAL A 92 20.35 0.37 -27.44
CA VAL A 92 20.89 -0.72 -28.25
C VAL A 92 22.39 -0.48 -28.36
N ALA A 93 23.18 -1.33 -27.70
CA ALA A 93 24.62 -1.25 -27.78
C ALA A 93 25.01 -1.44 -29.26
N PRO A 94 25.77 -0.52 -29.87
CA PRO A 94 26.36 -0.78 -31.17
C PRO A 94 27.52 -1.76 -30.97
N GLY A 95 27.28 -3.02 -31.29
CA GLY A 95 28.35 -4.01 -31.52
C GLY A 95 28.14 -4.63 -32.89
N ALA A 96 29.15 -4.93 -33.68
CA ALA A 96 30.60 -4.71 -33.62
C ALA A 96 31.11 -4.79 -35.06
#